data_AF-A0A1I4UHS6-F1
#
_entry.id   AF-A0A1I4UHS6-F1
#
_cell.length_a   1.000
_cell.length_b   1.000
_cell.length_c   1.000
_cell.angle_alpha   90.00
_cell.angle_beta   90.00
_cell.angle_gamma   90.00
#
_symmetry.space_group_name_H-M   'P 1'
#
loop_
_entity.id
_entity.type
_entity.pdbx_description
1 polymer ?
#
loop_
_entity_poly.entity_id
_entity_poly.type
_entity_poly.pdbx_seq_one_letter_code
_entity_poly.pdbx_strand_id
1 'polypeptide(L)'
;MNRLVRLLDTITRVGAVLASLAMISVVLLIGLEILLRSLFRTSTLIADEYSGYLMVSIVAFGLGHTLTEEGHIRITLLTSRLSPGKYRLLDTLTSFVGAVLSAFCTYHSFFMVKDTFSLGMRADSIAETPLFIPQIPVVAGFLFLTIAFVRRILQNLKPDYSG
;
A
#
# COMPACT_ATOMS: atom_id res chain seq x y z
N MET A 1 -0.92 14.74 20.97
CA MET A 1 -1.75 13.81 20.18
C MET A 1 -2.12 14.32 18.78
N ASN A 2 -2.72 15.51 18.63
CA ASN A 2 -3.23 15.98 17.31
C ASN A 2 -2.14 16.26 16.25
N ARG A 3 -0.89 16.51 16.65
CA ARG A 3 0.25 16.61 15.71
C ARG A 3 0.69 15.23 15.19
N LEU A 4 0.68 14.21 16.04
CA LEU A 4 1.04 12.83 15.66
C LEU A 4 0.04 12.27 14.65
N VAL A 5 -1.26 12.38 14.92
CA VAL A 5 -2.29 11.89 13.97
C VAL A 5 -2.17 12.59 12.61
N ARG A 6 -1.96 13.92 12.59
CA ARG A 6 -1.73 14.68 11.36
C ARG A 6 -0.46 14.27 10.61
N LEU A 7 0.60 13.92 11.34
CA LEU A 7 1.82 13.40 10.73
C LEU A 7 1.56 12.04 10.06
N LEU A 8 0.86 11.14 10.75
CA LEU A 8 0.50 9.83 10.20
C LEU A 8 -0.44 9.96 8.99
N ASP A 9 -1.40 10.91 9.02
CA ASP A 9 -2.24 11.27 7.87
C ASP A 9 -1.42 11.74 6.67
N THR A 10 -0.40 12.56 6.93
CA THR A 10 0.46 13.07 5.85
C THR A 10 1.25 11.93 5.22
N ILE A 11 1.76 11.00 6.03
CA ILE A 11 2.51 9.83 5.54
C ILE A 11 1.63 8.92 4.69
N THR A 12 0.40 8.62 5.11
CA THR A 12 -0.52 7.79 4.31
C THR A 12 -0.92 8.51 3.01
N ARG A 13 -1.08 9.84 3.05
CA ARG A 13 -1.35 10.65 1.85
C ARG A 13 -0.19 10.66 0.85
N VAL A 14 1.05 10.63 1.31
CA VAL A 14 2.21 10.47 0.43
C VAL A 14 2.12 9.14 -0.32
N GLY A 15 1.72 8.05 0.35
CA GLY A 15 1.42 6.77 -0.29
C GLY A 15 0.38 6.90 -1.41
N ALA A 16 -0.72 7.61 -1.16
CA ALA A 16 -1.75 7.84 -2.18
C ALA A 16 -1.22 8.57 -3.42
N VAL A 17 -0.35 9.57 -3.22
CA VAL A 17 0.28 10.30 -4.33
C VAL A 17 1.21 9.38 -5.11
N LEU A 18 2.03 8.57 -4.44
CA LEU A 18 2.92 7.60 -5.08
C LEU A 18 2.15 6.54 -5.88
N ALA A 19 1.04 6.02 -5.31
CA ALA A 19 0.14 5.10 -6.02
C ALA A 19 -0.45 5.75 -7.29
N SER A 20 -0.88 7.01 -7.18
CA SER A 20 -1.44 7.76 -8.31
C SER A 20 -0.40 7.98 -9.42
N LEU A 21 0.84 8.33 -9.05
CA LEU A 21 1.95 8.47 -10.00
C LEU A 21 2.29 7.14 -10.68
N ALA A 22 2.30 6.03 -9.93
CA ALA A 22 2.51 4.70 -10.49
C ALA A 22 1.39 4.33 -11.48
N MET A 23 0.13 4.66 -11.17
CA MET A 23 -1.01 4.45 -12.07
C MET A 23 -0.87 5.23 -13.38
N ILE A 24 -0.52 6.51 -13.31
CA ILE A 24 -0.24 7.32 -14.50
C ILE A 24 0.89 6.69 -15.32
N SER A 25 1.94 6.22 -14.65
CA SER A 25 3.09 5.58 -15.30
C SER A 25 2.70 4.31 -16.05
N VAL A 26 1.81 3.47 -15.49
CA VAL A 26 1.27 2.28 -16.18
C VAL A 26 0.52 2.68 -17.44
N VAL A 27 -0.37 3.68 -17.34
CA VAL A 27 -1.17 4.14 -18.48
C VAL A 27 -0.27 4.66 -19.60
N LEU A 28 0.76 5.44 -19.26
CA LEU A 28 1.71 5.95 -20.25
C LEU A 28 2.55 4.83 -20.87
N LEU A 29 3.04 3.88 -20.06
CA LEU A 29 3.85 2.75 -20.53
C LEU A 29 3.07 1.87 -21.50
N ILE A 30 1.86 1.46 -21.12
CA ILE A 30 0.99 0.62 -21.96
C ILE A 30 0.54 1.41 -23.20
N GLY A 31 0.19 2.69 -23.04
CA GLY A 31 -0.18 3.56 -24.16
C GLY A 31 0.93 3.68 -25.20
N LEU A 32 2.17 3.89 -24.74
CA LEU A 32 3.35 3.92 -25.61
C LEU A 32 3.58 2.59 -26.31
N GLU A 33 3.49 1.46 -25.59
CA GLU A 33 3.66 0.13 -26.16
C GLU A 33 2.62 -0.15 -27.27
N ILE A 34 1.36 0.22 -27.06
CA ILE A 34 0.30 0.07 -28.06
C ILE A 34 0.59 0.94 -29.29
N LEU A 35 1.04 2.19 -29.12
CA LEU A 35 1.39 3.09 -30.22
C LEU A 35 2.57 2.55 -31.04
N LEU A 36 3.63 2.08 -30.36
CA LEU A 36 4.81 1.52 -31.01
C LEU A 36 4.47 0.28 -31.85
N ARG A 37 3.66 -0.63 -31.31
CA ARG A 37 3.23 -1.83 -32.02
C ARG A 37 2.33 -1.49 -33.22
N SER A 38 1.42 -0.55 -33.04
CA SER A 38 0.42 -0.22 -34.06
C SER A 38 0.99 0.60 -35.21
N LEU A 39 1.84 1.60 -34.91
CA LEU A 39 2.34 2.55 -35.91
C LEU A 39 3.71 2.14 -36.49
N PHE A 40 4.58 1.58 -35.65
CA PHE A 40 5.98 1.34 -36.00
C PHE A 40 6.33 -0.15 -36.07
N ARG A 41 5.37 -1.06 -35.80
CA ARG A 41 5.56 -2.52 -35.77
C ARG A 41 6.73 -2.96 -34.88
N THR A 42 7.03 -2.18 -33.83
CA THR A 42 8.11 -2.44 -32.87
C THR A 42 7.54 -2.50 -31.45
N SER A 43 8.32 -3.02 -30.49
CA SER A 43 7.91 -3.17 -29.09
C SER A 43 9.06 -2.79 -28.17
N THR A 44 8.73 -2.24 -27.00
CA THR A 44 9.72 -1.97 -25.96
C THR A 44 10.22 -3.23 -25.28
N LEU A 45 9.51 -4.36 -25.43
CA LEU A 45 9.77 -5.67 -24.79
C LEU A 45 9.73 -5.69 -23.26
N ILE A 46 9.65 -4.54 -22.60
CA ILE A 46 9.67 -4.38 -21.14
C ILE A 46 8.31 -4.00 -20.54
N ALA A 47 7.34 -3.60 -21.39
CA ALA A 47 6.07 -3.04 -20.94
C ALA A 47 5.29 -4.00 -20.02
N ASP A 48 5.29 -5.30 -20.32
CA ASP A 48 4.57 -6.31 -19.53
C ASP A 48 5.15 -6.40 -18.10
N GLU A 49 6.46 -6.60 -17.99
CA GLU A 49 7.19 -6.69 -16.72
C GLU A 49 7.02 -5.43 -15.85
N TYR A 50 7.27 -4.25 -16.43
CA TYR A 50 7.22 -2.99 -15.67
C TYR A 50 5.78 -2.59 -15.33
N SER A 51 4.79 -2.96 -16.15
CA SER A 51 3.38 -2.77 -15.79
C SER A 51 2.99 -3.60 -14.56
N GLY A 52 3.50 -4.83 -14.45
CA GLY A 52 3.34 -5.68 -13.27
C GLY A 52 3.96 -5.06 -12.02
N TYR A 53 5.20 -4.56 -12.12
CA TYR A 53 5.89 -3.91 -10.99
C TYR A 53 5.21 -2.63 -10.53
N LEU A 54 4.74 -1.82 -11.47
CA LEU A 54 3.98 -0.61 -11.15
C LEU A 54 2.61 -0.96 -10.56
N MET A 55 1.93 -2.02 -11.03
CA MET A 55 0.67 -2.49 -10.44
C MET A 55 0.86 -2.89 -8.96
N VAL A 56 1.93 -3.62 -8.64
CA VAL A 56 2.30 -3.93 -7.26
C VAL A 56 2.51 -2.65 -6.44
N SER A 57 3.17 -1.65 -7.03
CA SER A 57 3.41 -0.35 -6.38
C SER A 57 2.10 0.40 -6.10
N ILE A 58 1.15 0.42 -7.04
CA ILE A 58 -0.18 1.04 -6.87
C ILE A 58 -0.89 0.44 -5.67
N VAL A 59 -0.96 -0.89 -5.61
CA VAL A 59 -1.62 -1.60 -4.50
C VAL A 59 -0.89 -1.31 -3.20
N ALA A 60 0.43 -1.54 -3.15
CA ALA A 60 1.22 -1.40 -1.95
C ALA A 60 1.10 0.01 -1.32
N PHE A 61 1.26 1.06 -2.12
CA PHE A 61 1.17 2.43 -1.62
C PHE A 61 -0.27 2.88 -1.32
N GLY A 62 -1.27 2.31 -1.99
CA GLY A 62 -2.69 2.63 -1.78
C GLY A 62 -3.27 2.09 -0.47
N LEU A 63 -2.80 0.91 -0.02
CA LEU A 63 -3.35 0.17 1.13
C LEU A 63 -3.57 1.03 2.40
N GLY A 64 -2.56 1.79 2.81
CA GLY A 64 -2.63 2.61 4.03
C GLY A 64 -3.61 3.79 3.91
N HIS A 65 -3.70 4.40 2.72
CA HIS A 65 -4.63 5.50 2.47
C HIS A 65 -6.06 4.99 2.38
N THR A 66 -6.31 3.92 1.64
CA THR A 66 -7.64 3.29 1.55
C THR A 66 -8.15 2.88 2.93
N LEU A 67 -7.31 2.30 3.80
CA LEU A 67 -7.72 1.96 5.17
C LEU A 67 -8.13 3.20 6.01
N THR A 68 -7.53 4.35 5.72
CA THR A 68 -7.80 5.61 6.41
C THR A 68 -9.07 6.28 5.90
N GLU A 69 -9.27 6.32 4.58
CA GLU A 69 -10.41 6.96 3.90
C GLU A 69 -11.69 6.09 3.98
N GLU A 70 -11.57 4.78 3.74
CA GLU A 70 -12.70 3.83 3.71
C GLU A 70 -13.08 3.31 5.10
N GLY A 71 -12.57 3.93 6.17
CA GLY A 71 -13.05 3.69 7.53
C GLY A 71 -14.57 3.89 7.71
N HIS A 72 -15.23 4.52 6.73
CA HIS A 72 -16.68 4.72 6.66
C HIS A 72 -17.45 3.56 5.98
N ILE A 73 -16.82 2.76 5.11
CA ILE A 73 -17.41 1.56 4.48
C ILE A 73 -17.07 0.34 5.35
N ARG A 74 -17.44 0.37 6.62
CA ARG A 74 -17.33 -0.81 7.48
C ARG A 74 -18.50 -1.75 7.19
N ILE A 75 -18.46 -2.96 7.75
CA ILE A 75 -19.59 -3.89 7.78
C ILE A 75 -20.71 -3.27 8.63
N THR A 76 -21.33 -2.21 8.11
CA THR A 76 -22.39 -1.43 8.75
C THR A 76 -23.53 -2.33 9.14
N LEU A 77 -23.72 -3.45 8.43
CA LEU A 77 -24.72 -4.46 8.75
C LEU A 77 -24.51 -5.15 10.10
N LEU A 78 -23.26 -5.49 10.48
CA LEU A 78 -22.96 -6.07 11.79
C LEU A 78 -22.74 -4.97 12.84
N THR A 79 -22.05 -3.88 12.48
CA THR A 79 -21.63 -2.86 13.43
C THR A 79 -22.74 -1.90 13.84
N SER A 80 -23.79 -1.72 13.02
CA SER A 80 -24.97 -0.90 13.36
C SER A 80 -25.80 -1.45 14.54
N ARG A 81 -25.64 -2.74 14.86
CA ARG A 81 -26.35 -3.39 15.98
C ARG A 81 -25.56 -3.41 17.29
N LEU A 82 -24.31 -2.95 17.28
CA LEU A 82 -23.45 -2.94 18.46
C LEU A 82 -23.56 -1.59 19.20
N SER A 83 -23.50 -1.64 20.54
CA SER A 83 -23.36 -0.42 21.33
C SER A 83 -22.02 0.26 21.04
N PRO A 84 -21.93 1.61 21.15
CA PRO A 84 -20.72 2.36 20.78
C PRO A 84 -19.43 1.85 21.45
N GLY A 85 -19.51 1.40 22.71
CA GLY A 85 -18.37 0.85 23.44
C GLY A 85 -17.89 -0.51 22.91
N LYS A 86 -18.82 -1.44 22.59
CA LYS A 86 -18.45 -2.76 22.04
C LYS A 86 -17.86 -2.64 20.64
N TYR A 87 -18.39 -1.70 19.84
CA TYR A 87 -17.85 -1.39 18.53
C TYR A 87 -16.41 -0.85 18.60
N ARG A 88 -16.13 0.10 19.51
CA ARG A 88 -14.76 0.62 19.72
C ARG A 88 -13.78 -0.47 20.13
N LEU A 89 -14.20 -1.37 21.02
CA LEU A 89 -13.36 -2.49 21.44
C LEU A 89 -13.03 -3.41 20.26
N LEU A 90 -14.05 -3.84 19.50
CA LEU A 90 -13.85 -4.69 18.32
C LEU A 90 -12.96 -4.03 17.27
N ASP A 91 -13.20 -2.75 16.95
CA ASP A 91 -12.36 -2.06 15.98
C ASP A 91 -10.91 -1.90 16.45
N THR A 92 -10.71 -1.68 17.74
CA THR A 92 -9.36 -1.60 18.32
C THR A 92 -8.66 -2.96 18.25
N LEU A 93 -9.36 -4.06 18.55
CA LEU A 93 -8.82 -5.42 18.44
C LEU A 93 -8.49 -5.78 16.98
N THR A 94 -9.40 -5.54 16.04
CA THR A 94 -9.16 -5.78 14.61
C THR A 94 -8.00 -4.92 14.09
N SER A 95 -7.94 -3.66 14.50
CA SER A 95 -6.84 -2.77 14.11
C SER A 95 -5.51 -3.21 14.73
N PHE A 96 -5.51 -3.74 15.96
CA PHE A 96 -4.32 -4.29 16.60
C PHE A 96 -3.80 -5.52 15.87
N VAL A 97 -4.69 -6.47 15.54
CA VAL A 97 -4.32 -7.65 14.73
C VAL A 97 -3.78 -7.21 13.36
N GLY A 98 -4.44 -6.26 12.71
CA GLY A 98 -3.97 -5.67 11.45
C GLY A 98 -2.59 -5.04 11.57
N ALA A 99 -2.32 -4.27 12.63
CA ALA A 99 -1.01 -3.68 12.90
C ALA A 99 0.08 -4.74 13.08
N VAL A 100 -0.20 -5.80 13.84
CA VAL A 100 0.78 -6.89 14.07
C VAL A 100 1.08 -7.63 12.77
N LEU A 101 0.05 -8.01 12.00
CA LEU A 101 0.23 -8.71 10.73
C LEU A 101 0.97 -7.85 9.70
N SER A 102 0.59 -6.58 9.56
CA SER A 102 1.27 -5.67 8.62
C SER A 102 2.72 -5.37 9.04
N ALA A 103 3.00 -5.26 10.34
CA ALA A 103 4.36 -5.12 10.85
C ALA A 103 5.20 -6.38 10.57
N PHE A 104 4.62 -7.57 10.76
CA PHE A 104 5.25 -8.85 10.41
C PHE A 104 5.57 -8.94 8.91
N CYS A 105 4.62 -8.57 8.04
CA CYS A 105 4.84 -8.50 6.60
C CYS A 105 5.94 -7.49 6.26
N THR A 106 5.93 -6.30 6.86
CA THR A 106 6.97 -5.28 6.66
C THR A 106 8.35 -5.82 6.99
N TYR A 107 8.49 -6.52 8.12
CA TYR A 107 9.74 -7.13 8.55
C TYR A 107 10.23 -8.17 7.54
N HIS A 108 9.40 -9.14 7.18
CA HIS A 108 9.81 -10.21 6.26
C HIS A 108 10.05 -9.70 4.82
N SER A 109 9.26 -8.75 4.34
CA SER A 109 9.50 -8.12 3.05
C SER A 109 10.81 -7.34 3.02
N PHE A 110 11.24 -6.74 4.14
CA PHE A 110 12.56 -6.11 4.23
C PHE A 110 13.70 -7.11 4.08
N PHE A 111 13.61 -8.28 4.74
CA PHE A 111 14.60 -9.35 4.55
C PHE A 111 14.59 -9.89 3.12
N MET A 112 13.41 -10.06 2.52
CA MET A 112 13.30 -10.43 1.11
C MET A 112 14.06 -9.46 0.19
N VAL A 113 13.92 -8.14 0.38
CA VAL A 113 14.69 -7.12 -0.38
C VAL A 113 16.19 -7.26 -0.12
N LYS A 114 16.58 -7.41 1.14
CA LYS A 114 17.99 -7.54 1.53
C LYS A 114 18.64 -8.77 0.91
N ASP A 115 17.97 -9.91 0.94
CA ASP A 115 18.45 -11.17 0.38
C ASP A 115 18.53 -11.09 -1.16
N THR A 116 17.52 -10.49 -1.78
CA THR A 116 17.49 -10.24 -3.22
C THR A 116 18.63 -9.32 -3.67
N PHE A 117 18.92 -8.28 -2.89
CA PHE A 117 20.03 -7.37 -3.15
C PHE A 117 21.39 -8.05 -2.95
N SER A 118 21.58 -8.81 -1.87
CA SER A 118 22.86 -9.45 -1.55
C SER A 118 23.22 -10.59 -2.51
N LEU A 119 22.21 -11.32 -2.98
CA LEU A 119 22.36 -12.41 -3.95
C LEU A 119 22.41 -11.91 -5.40
N GLY A 120 22.22 -10.60 -5.64
CA GLY A 120 22.23 -10.02 -6.98
C GLY A 120 21.12 -10.57 -7.88
N MET A 121 19.99 -10.98 -7.32
CA MET A 121 18.92 -11.64 -8.07
C MET A 121 18.27 -10.67 -9.06
N ARG A 122 18.07 -11.16 -10.29
CA ARG A 122 17.49 -10.44 -11.42
C ARG A 122 16.27 -11.17 -11.95
N ALA A 123 15.36 -10.43 -12.57
CA ALA A 123 14.20 -10.99 -13.24
C ALA A 123 14.65 -11.87 -14.41
N ASP A 124 13.96 -12.99 -14.63
CA ASP A 124 14.14 -13.86 -15.80
C ASP A 124 13.38 -13.30 -16.99
N SER A 125 13.74 -12.07 -17.36
CA SER A 125 13.12 -11.27 -18.40
C SER A 125 14.19 -10.61 -19.26
N ILE A 126 13.79 -10.04 -20.39
CA ILE A 126 14.70 -9.34 -21.31
C ILE A 126 15.38 -8.13 -20.63
N ALA A 127 14.72 -7.50 -19.67
CA ALA A 127 15.27 -6.35 -18.95
C ALA A 127 16.29 -6.74 -17.87
N GLU A 128 16.30 -8.02 -17.45
CA GLU A 128 17.11 -8.53 -16.34
C GLU A 128 17.05 -7.61 -15.10
N THR A 129 15.86 -7.07 -14.81
CA THR A 129 15.70 -6.03 -13.80
C THR A 129 16.11 -6.56 -12.43
N PRO A 130 16.95 -5.85 -11.65
CA PRO A 130 17.25 -6.25 -10.29
C PRO A 130 15.98 -6.31 -9.44
N LEU A 131 15.67 -7.49 -8.90
CA LEU A 131 14.38 -7.77 -8.24
C LEU A 131 14.17 -6.97 -6.95
N PHE A 132 15.23 -6.42 -6.36
CA PHE A 132 15.10 -5.59 -5.17
C PHE A 132 14.31 -4.30 -5.46
N ILE A 133 14.36 -3.80 -6.71
CA ILE A 133 13.67 -2.57 -7.13
C ILE A 133 12.14 -2.72 -7.02
N PRO A 134 11.49 -3.71 -7.66
CA PRO A 134 10.05 -3.91 -7.53
C PRO A 134 9.60 -4.38 -6.15
N GLN A 135 10.51 -4.89 -5.32
CA GLN A 135 10.20 -5.30 -3.95
C GLN A 135 10.20 -4.14 -2.93
N ILE A 136 10.93 -3.04 -3.18
CA ILE A 136 10.94 -1.86 -2.29
C ILE A 136 9.53 -1.29 -2.05
N PRO A 137 8.69 -1.08 -3.09
CA PRO A 137 7.31 -0.63 -2.90
C PRO A 137 6.49 -1.52 -1.97
N VAL A 138 6.73 -2.84 -1.99
CA VAL A 138 6.04 -3.80 -1.11
C VAL A 138 6.37 -3.53 0.36
N VAL A 139 7.65 -3.35 0.69
CA VAL A 139 8.09 -3.02 2.06
C VAL A 139 7.47 -1.70 2.52
N ALA A 140 7.54 -0.67 1.67
CA ALA A 140 6.99 0.64 1.98
C ALA A 140 5.47 0.62 2.13
N GLY A 141 4.76 -0.16 1.31
CA GLY A 141 3.31 -0.33 1.40
C GLY A 141 2.86 -0.97 2.69
N PHE A 142 3.51 -2.07 3.11
CA PHE A 142 3.21 -2.69 4.41
C PHE A 142 3.56 -1.78 5.58
N LEU A 143 4.62 -0.97 5.47
CA LEU A 143 4.95 0.03 6.47
C LEU A 143 3.86 1.10 6.58
N PHE A 144 3.37 1.63 5.46
CA PHE A 144 2.26 2.59 5.44
C PHE A 144 0.97 1.99 5.99
N LEU A 145 0.69 0.73 5.69
CA LEU A 145 -0.46 0.00 6.24
C LEU A 145 -0.34 -0.17 7.77
N THR A 146 0.85 -0.51 8.26
CA THR A 146 1.13 -0.59 9.71
C THR A 146 0.87 0.76 10.39
N ILE A 147 1.36 1.85 9.79
CA ILE A 147 1.14 3.21 10.27
C ILE A 147 -0.36 3.56 10.30
N ALA A 148 -1.12 3.18 9.27
CA ALA A 148 -2.55 3.42 9.20
C ALA A 148 -3.33 2.67 10.30
N PHE A 149 -2.96 1.42 10.62
CA PHE A 149 -3.55 0.69 11.75
C PHE A 149 -3.20 1.33 13.10
N VAL A 150 -1.94 1.72 13.32
CA VAL A 150 -1.52 2.42 14.55
C VAL A 150 -2.30 3.72 14.73
N ARG A 151 -2.46 4.50 13.65
CA ARG A 151 -3.28 5.71 13.66
C ARG A 151 -4.72 5.42 14.11
N ARG A 152 -5.33 4.35 13.59
CA ARG A 152 -6.72 3.96 13.92
C ARG A 152 -6.88 3.55 15.38
N ILE A 153 -5.91 2.81 15.93
CA ILE A 153 -5.87 2.47 17.36
C ILE A 153 -5.80 3.74 18.22
N LEU A 154 -4.93 4.69 17.86
CA LEU A 154 -4.79 5.96 18.57
C LEU A 154 -6.06 6.83 18.52
N GLN A 155 -6.83 6.73 17.43
CA GLN A 155 -8.11 7.43 17.31
C GLN A 155 -9.18 6.80 18.21
N ASN A 156 -9.27 5.48 18.26
CA ASN A 156 -10.24 4.76 19.09
C ASN A 156 -9.99 4.92 20.60
N LEU A 157 -8.73 5.13 21.00
CA LEU A 157 -8.33 5.37 22.39
C LEU A 157 -8.67 6.79 22.88
N LYS A 158 -9.02 7.73 22.00
CA LYS A 158 -9.51 9.05 22.43
C LYS A 158 -10.95 8.91 22.94
N PRO A 159 -11.27 9.35 24.17
CA PRO A 159 -12.64 9.57 24.58
C PRO A 159 -13.23 10.70 23.70
N ASP A 160 -14.49 10.51 23.29
CA ASP A 160 -15.25 11.32 22.33
C ASP A 160 -15.01 12.84 22.27
N TYR A 161 -14.94 13.33 21.04
CA TYR A 161 -15.81 14.41 20.54
C TYR A 161 -16.36 13.86 19.21
N SER A 162 -17.62 13.54 18.95
CA SER A 162 -18.96 13.88 19.46
C SER A 162 -19.86 12.65 19.14
N GLY A 163 -20.98 12.40 19.81
CA GLY A 163 -22.22 13.17 19.61
C GLY A 163 -22.79 12.86 18.24
#